data_AF-A0A7Y3SYU8-F1
#
_entry.id   AF-A0A7Y3SYU8-F1
#
_cell.length_a   1.000
_cell.length_b   1.000
_cell.length_c   1.000
_cell.angle_alpha   90.00
_cell.angle_beta   90.00
_cell.angle_gamma   90.00
#
_symmetry.space_group_name_H-M   'P 1'
#
loop_
_entity.id
_entity.type
_entity.pdbx_description
1 polymer ?
#
loop_
_entity_poly.entity_id
_entity_poly.type
_entity_poly.pdbx_seq_one_letter_code
_entity_poly.pdbx_strand_id
1 'polypeptide(L)'
;MNFIGVDVHKEKLTVASIDEKLNIEFIDNMVPDGLLNYLKNKEVSIIAVDAPYKLNYGFMNNDKYRMTLNCKLKGHYNKKVSEYELSRRGINPFSTPGSMDEITGWKGWMKTGFNLYTRIEELGYIEISDRKYNNTIQGFIEVFPHACFTVLLEYIPSPKDTDKGLKERLDILEKSGFKGLEKMLSGCGRHEKTDKLDALVAAYTGYLTYIGNVTFIGNADEGQIVLPTCALKESYKRLKKLTIPKATSFPVLEFEKNKQGLVYEYINVDSVLWLKYFMPINSSQPICNLILGNINNRIKVIITNDQSQGIEVELELLKNRKDGLKVCIEDKIKLCDFWGSHGDKRKYIISIV
;
A
#
# COMPACT_ATOMS: atom_id res chain seq x y z
N MET A 1 -2.64 30.25 11.44
CA MET A 1 -1.61 29.21 11.29
C MET A 1 -1.94 28.39 10.07
N ASN A 2 -0.90 27.94 9.36
CA ASN A 2 -1.05 27.17 8.12
C ASN A 2 -0.39 25.81 8.28
N PHE A 3 -1.03 24.79 7.72
CA PHE A 3 -0.57 23.42 7.74
C PHE A 3 -0.48 22.93 6.31
N ILE A 4 0.65 22.34 5.97
CA ILE A 4 0.92 21.84 4.63
C ILE A 4 0.90 20.32 4.65
N GLY A 5 0.23 19.73 3.68
CA GLY A 5 0.26 18.31 3.39
C GLY A 5 0.85 18.07 2.01
N VAL A 6 1.74 17.08 1.89
CA VAL A 6 2.45 16.78 0.65
C VAL A 6 2.30 15.30 0.32
N ASP A 7 1.70 14.99 -0.82
CA ASP A 7 1.82 13.67 -1.47
C ASP A 7 3.00 13.70 -2.44
N VAL A 8 3.96 12.80 -2.24
CA VAL A 8 5.23 12.78 -2.97
C VAL A 8 5.17 11.79 -4.11
N HIS A 9 5.43 12.27 -5.32
CA HIS A 9 5.71 11.43 -6.47
C HIS A 9 7.16 11.61 -6.94
N LYS A 10 7.56 10.87 -7.97
CA LYS A 10 8.94 10.89 -8.47
C LYS A 10 9.39 12.30 -8.92
N GLU A 11 8.55 13.02 -9.65
CA GLU A 11 8.93 14.29 -10.31
C GLU A 11 8.03 15.47 -9.93
N LYS A 12 6.95 15.21 -9.18
CA LYS A 12 5.98 16.21 -8.77
C LYS A 12 5.51 15.94 -7.34
N LEU A 13 4.94 16.96 -6.74
CA LEU A 13 4.25 16.91 -5.46
C LEU A 13 2.79 17.27 -5.69
N THR A 14 1.86 16.65 -4.96
CA THR A 14 0.55 17.23 -4.74
C THR A 14 0.54 17.85 -3.35
N VAL A 15 0.22 19.14 -3.26
CA VAL A 15 0.36 19.92 -2.05
C VAL A 15 -0.98 20.51 -1.66
N ALA A 16 -1.40 20.32 -0.41
CA ALA A 16 -2.56 20.95 0.19
C ALA A 16 -2.10 21.95 1.27
N SER A 17 -2.68 23.15 1.28
CA SER A 17 -2.54 24.12 2.37
C SER A 17 -3.88 24.35 3.03
N ILE A 18 -3.91 24.24 4.35
CA ILE A 18 -5.12 24.48 5.17
C ILE A 18 -4.81 25.44 6.31
N ASP A 19 -5.81 26.18 6.75
CA ASP A 19 -5.74 26.99 7.96
C ASP A 19 -6.24 26.21 9.21
N GLU A 20 -6.12 26.83 10.38
CA GLU A 20 -6.60 26.29 11.67
C GLU A 20 -8.14 26.12 11.78
N LYS A 21 -8.89 26.67 10.82
CA LYS A 21 -10.35 26.53 10.71
C LYS A 21 -10.73 25.47 9.66
N LEU A 22 -9.74 24.74 9.14
CA LEU A 22 -9.88 23.73 8.09
C LEU A 22 -10.39 24.32 6.77
N ASN A 23 -10.18 25.61 6.53
CA ASN A 23 -10.35 26.18 5.20
C ASN A 23 -9.17 25.73 4.33
N ILE A 24 -9.48 25.29 3.13
CA ILE A 24 -8.49 24.91 2.13
C ILE A 24 -8.08 26.18 1.39
N GLU A 25 -6.82 26.59 1.53
CA GLU A 25 -6.29 27.73 0.77
C GLU A 25 -6.00 27.33 -0.67
N PHE A 26 -5.37 26.17 -0.87
CA PHE A 26 -5.18 25.55 -2.17
C PHE A 26 -4.92 24.05 -2.04
N ILE A 27 -5.18 23.30 -3.11
CA ILE A 27 -4.62 21.97 -3.35
C ILE A 27 -4.22 21.86 -4.82
N ASP A 28 -2.92 21.73 -5.09
CA ASP A 28 -2.42 21.71 -6.46
C ASP A 28 -1.17 20.83 -6.62
N ASN A 29 -0.85 20.51 -7.86
CA ASN A 29 0.41 19.89 -8.22
C ASN A 29 1.49 20.96 -8.38
N MET A 30 2.69 20.70 -7.85
CA MET A 30 3.85 21.55 -8.05
C MET A 30 5.15 20.76 -8.05
N VAL A 31 6.21 21.35 -8.58
CA VAL A 31 7.57 20.82 -8.45
C VAL A 31 8.13 21.13 -7.05
N PRO A 32 9.12 20.37 -6.55
CA PRO A 32 9.69 20.61 -5.22
C PRO A 32 10.17 22.04 -4.96
N ASP A 33 10.77 22.69 -5.96
CA ASP A 33 11.21 24.10 -5.85
C ASP A 33 10.04 25.07 -5.63
N GLY A 34 8.87 24.76 -6.20
CA GLY A 34 7.65 25.54 -5.99
C GLY A 34 7.20 25.52 -4.53
N LEU A 35 7.20 24.34 -3.91
CA LEU A 35 6.89 24.19 -2.48
C LEU A 35 7.91 24.94 -1.61
N LEU A 36 9.21 24.79 -1.88
CA LEU A 36 10.24 25.46 -1.06
C LEU A 36 10.18 26.98 -1.19
N ASN A 37 9.87 27.51 -2.38
CA ASN A 37 9.62 28.93 -2.56
C ASN A 37 8.37 29.38 -1.79
N TYR A 38 7.31 28.58 -1.76
CA TYR A 38 6.14 28.87 -0.93
C TYR A 38 6.51 28.93 0.56
N LEU A 39 7.24 27.93 1.06
CA LEU A 39 7.67 27.84 2.47
C LEU A 39 8.60 28.98 2.91
N LYS A 40 9.41 29.54 1.99
CA LYS A 40 10.25 30.72 2.26
C LYS A 40 9.45 32.02 2.44
N ASN A 41 8.30 32.12 1.76
CA ASN A 41 7.51 33.35 1.68
C ASN A 41 6.29 33.34 2.61
N LYS A 42 6.04 32.22 3.30
CA LYS A 42 4.89 32.07 4.18
C LYS A 42 5.23 31.26 5.42
N GLU A 43 4.81 31.77 6.57
CA GLU A 43 4.90 31.02 7.82
C GLU A 43 3.93 29.83 7.80
N VAL A 44 4.52 28.63 7.83
CA VAL A 44 3.83 27.35 7.95
C VAL A 44 4.20 26.75 9.30
N SER A 45 3.21 26.23 10.02
CA SER A 45 3.43 25.63 11.33
C SER A 45 3.89 24.18 11.20
N ILE A 46 3.18 23.34 10.45
CA ILE A 46 3.59 21.94 10.28
C ILE A 46 3.51 21.54 8.82
N ILE A 47 4.57 20.90 8.35
CA ILE A 47 4.65 20.27 7.02
C ILE A 47 4.58 18.76 7.19
N ALA A 48 3.46 18.16 6.78
CA ALA A 48 3.24 16.73 6.80
C ALA A 48 3.51 16.14 5.41
N VAL A 49 4.41 15.18 5.31
CA VAL A 49 4.87 14.65 4.02
C VAL A 49 4.62 13.13 3.94
N ASP A 50 3.93 12.69 2.90
CA ASP A 50 3.77 11.27 2.53
C ASP A 50 5.03 10.74 1.88
N ALA A 51 6.10 10.68 2.68
CA ALA A 51 7.33 10.01 2.33
C ALA A 51 8.17 9.66 3.57
N PRO A 52 8.98 8.59 3.50
CA PRO A 52 9.92 8.28 4.58
C PRO A 52 10.90 9.44 4.78
N TYR A 53 11.09 9.86 6.02
CA TYR A 53 12.07 10.88 6.40
C TYR A 53 13.49 10.31 6.51
N LYS A 54 13.63 9.16 7.16
CA LYS A 54 14.91 8.46 7.35
C LYS A 54 14.89 7.07 6.71
N LEU A 55 16.07 6.60 6.35
CA LEU A 55 16.34 5.24 5.90
C LEU A 55 16.01 4.21 6.98
N ASN A 56 15.87 2.96 6.59
CA ASN A 56 15.78 1.83 7.50
C ASN A 56 17.16 1.55 8.12
N TYR A 57 17.31 1.84 9.41
CA TYR A 57 18.54 1.60 10.17
C TYR A 57 18.66 0.16 10.67
N GLY A 58 17.69 -0.69 10.34
CA GLY A 58 17.77 -2.12 10.62
C GLY A 58 17.45 -2.47 12.08
N PHE A 59 16.74 -1.61 12.81
CA PHE A 59 16.31 -1.92 14.18
C PHE A 59 15.52 -3.24 14.26
N MET A 60 14.65 -3.50 13.28
CA MET A 60 13.91 -4.76 13.20
C MET A 60 14.76 -5.98 12.81
N ASN A 61 16.02 -5.78 12.41
CA ASN A 61 16.98 -6.87 12.21
C ASN A 61 17.76 -7.20 13.50
N ASN A 62 17.62 -6.39 14.54
CA ASN A 62 18.29 -6.59 15.83
C ASN A 62 17.36 -7.35 16.80
N ASP A 63 17.75 -8.57 17.17
CA ASP A 63 16.97 -9.42 18.09
C ASP A 63 16.76 -8.79 19.47
N LYS A 64 17.80 -8.17 20.03
CA LYS A 64 17.70 -7.49 21.33
C LYS A 64 16.70 -6.34 21.27
N TYR A 65 16.73 -5.57 20.18
CA TYR A 65 15.77 -4.50 19.98
C TYR A 65 14.34 -5.03 19.88
N ARG A 66 14.11 -6.09 19.08
CA ARG A 66 12.78 -6.70 18.94
C ARG A 66 12.22 -7.25 20.25
N MET A 67 13.07 -7.73 21.15
CA MET A 67 12.64 -8.15 22.49
C MET A 67 12.04 -7.00 23.30
N THR A 68 12.49 -5.75 23.09
CA THR A 68 11.93 -4.57 23.77
C THR A 68 10.50 -4.23 23.31
N LEU A 69 10.15 -4.61 22.08
CA LEU A 69 8.84 -4.32 21.47
C LEU A 69 7.79 -5.40 21.78
N ASN A 70 8.12 -6.41 22.60
CA ASN A 70 7.27 -7.57 22.89
C ASN A 70 6.75 -8.27 21.61
N CYS A 71 7.57 -8.26 20.55
CA CYS A 71 7.21 -8.80 19.23
C CYS A 71 7.10 -10.33 19.25
N LYS A 72 6.08 -10.88 18.56
CA LYS A 72 6.12 -12.29 18.15
C LYS A 72 7.24 -12.44 17.11
N LEU A 73 8.31 -13.14 17.46
CA LEU A 73 9.63 -13.17 16.78
C LEU A 73 9.64 -13.63 15.29
N LYS A 74 8.51 -14.05 14.70
CA LYS A 74 8.49 -14.65 13.35
C LYS A 74 8.11 -13.65 12.26
N GLY A 75 8.98 -13.50 11.26
CA GLY A 75 8.62 -13.01 9.92
C GLY A 75 8.68 -11.50 9.67
N HIS A 76 9.20 -10.69 10.60
CA HIS A 76 9.24 -9.24 10.47
C HIS A 76 10.66 -8.68 10.61
N TYR A 77 11.44 -8.90 9.56
CA TYR A 77 12.78 -8.37 9.34
C TYR A 77 12.75 -7.36 8.18
N ASN A 78 13.79 -6.53 8.05
CA ASN A 78 13.96 -5.55 6.96
C ASN A 78 12.78 -4.57 6.81
N LYS A 79 12.30 -4.05 7.95
CA LYS A 79 11.28 -2.99 8.02
C LYS A 79 11.74 -1.92 8.99
N LYS A 80 11.34 -0.67 8.75
CA LYS A 80 11.38 0.34 9.81
C LYS A 80 10.49 -0.11 10.97
N VAL A 81 10.77 0.39 12.18
CA VAL A 81 9.92 0.12 13.35
C VAL A 81 8.49 0.63 13.11
N SER A 82 8.34 1.79 12.45
CA SER A 82 7.04 2.35 12.08
C SER A 82 6.25 1.41 11.15
N GLU A 83 6.92 0.85 10.14
CA GLU A 83 6.33 -0.08 9.18
C GLU A 83 5.92 -1.41 9.83
N TYR A 84 6.73 -1.92 10.76
CA TYR A 84 6.39 -3.10 11.55
C TYR A 84 5.13 -2.85 12.39
N GLU A 85 5.10 -1.74 13.13
CA GLU A 85 3.99 -1.36 13.99
C GLU A 85 2.68 -1.18 13.21
N LEU A 86 2.74 -0.64 11.99
CA LEU A 86 1.60 -0.61 11.08
C LEU A 86 1.21 -2.02 10.62
N SER A 87 2.19 -2.82 10.19
CA SER A 87 1.98 -4.16 9.62
C SER A 87 1.29 -5.09 10.63
N ARG A 88 1.72 -5.08 11.90
CA ARG A 88 1.08 -5.89 12.95
C ARG A 88 -0.37 -5.50 13.22
N ARG A 89 -0.77 -4.28 12.85
CA ARG A 89 -2.15 -3.77 12.93
C ARG A 89 -2.95 -4.01 11.64
N GLY A 90 -2.39 -4.69 10.65
CA GLY A 90 -3.05 -4.98 9.37
C GLY A 90 -2.89 -3.89 8.30
N ILE A 91 -2.04 -2.89 8.55
CA ILE A 91 -1.74 -1.79 7.61
C ILE A 91 -0.34 -2.04 7.04
N ASN A 92 -0.22 -2.28 5.73
CA ASN A 92 1.06 -2.68 5.12
C ASN A 92 1.64 -1.54 4.27
N PRO A 93 2.54 -0.70 4.83
CA PRO A 93 3.30 0.26 4.04
C PRO A 93 4.36 -0.43 3.16
N PHE A 94 4.90 0.31 2.20
CA PHE A 94 6.08 -0.11 1.46
C PHE A 94 7.30 -0.12 2.38
N SER A 95 8.20 -1.09 2.19
CA SER A 95 9.46 -1.13 2.94
C SER A 95 10.42 -0.03 2.48
N THR A 96 10.80 0.82 3.42
CA THR A 96 11.83 1.84 3.26
C THR A 96 13.20 1.15 3.09
N PRO A 97 14.01 1.58 2.11
CA PRO A 97 15.33 1.01 1.88
C PRO A 97 16.31 1.28 3.04
N GLY A 98 17.31 0.42 3.18
CA GLY A 98 18.39 0.62 4.15
C GLY A 98 19.47 1.59 3.67
N SER A 99 19.52 1.84 2.36
CA SER A 99 20.51 2.70 1.72
C SER A 99 19.92 3.42 0.49
N MET A 100 20.52 4.53 0.08
CA MET A 100 20.09 5.27 -1.12
C MET A 100 20.29 4.45 -2.41
N ASP A 101 21.27 3.55 -2.43
CA ASP A 101 21.61 2.72 -3.59
C ASP A 101 20.54 1.66 -3.90
N GLU A 102 19.75 1.25 -2.90
CA GLU A 102 18.61 0.34 -3.07
C GLU A 102 17.42 1.00 -3.79
N ILE A 103 17.41 2.33 -3.92
CA ILE A 103 16.31 3.07 -4.55
C ILE A 103 16.42 2.98 -6.06
N THR A 104 15.66 2.05 -6.64
CA THR A 104 15.63 1.82 -8.09
C THR A 104 14.20 1.81 -8.64
N GLY A 105 14.08 2.12 -9.93
CA GLY A 105 12.82 2.03 -10.68
C GLY A 105 11.65 2.79 -10.04
N TRP A 106 10.60 2.05 -9.70
CA TRP A 106 9.35 2.62 -9.16
C TRP A 106 9.51 3.21 -7.75
N LYS A 107 10.57 2.88 -6.99
CA LYS A 107 10.83 3.45 -5.66
C LYS A 107 11.40 4.88 -5.71
N GLY A 108 11.60 5.44 -6.91
CA GLY A 108 12.22 6.77 -7.08
C GLY A 108 11.54 7.91 -6.31
N TRP A 109 10.24 7.78 -5.99
CA TRP A 109 9.52 8.74 -5.15
C TRP A 109 10.09 8.86 -3.73
N MET A 110 10.65 7.78 -3.16
CA MET A 110 11.29 7.82 -1.83
C MET A 110 12.53 8.71 -1.84
N LYS A 111 13.32 8.67 -2.93
CA LYS A 111 14.47 9.58 -3.11
C LYS A 111 14.03 11.04 -3.18
N THR A 112 12.91 11.31 -3.85
CA THR A 112 12.31 12.65 -3.86
C THR A 112 11.88 13.08 -2.46
N GLY A 113 11.30 12.17 -1.68
CA GLY A 113 10.96 12.39 -0.27
C GLY A 113 12.17 12.75 0.59
N PHE A 114 13.22 11.92 0.58
CA PHE A 114 14.45 12.19 1.33
C PHE A 114 15.06 13.54 0.97
N ASN A 115 15.17 13.85 -0.32
CA ASN A 115 15.69 15.14 -0.78
C ASN A 115 14.80 16.30 -0.36
N LEU A 116 13.47 16.11 -0.34
CA LEU A 116 12.54 17.14 0.10
C LEU A 116 12.74 17.48 1.59
N TYR A 117 12.89 16.47 2.45
CA TYR A 117 13.16 16.70 3.87
C TYR A 117 14.47 17.45 4.11
N THR A 118 15.57 17.07 3.45
CA THR A 118 16.84 17.81 3.55
C THR A 118 16.65 19.28 3.23
N ARG A 119 15.88 19.60 2.19
CA ARG A 119 15.64 20.98 1.79
C ARG A 119 14.66 21.72 2.70
N ILE A 120 13.72 21.01 3.34
CA ILE A 120 12.85 21.57 4.38
C ILE A 120 13.67 21.88 5.64
N GLU A 121 14.62 21.02 6.02
CA GLU A 121 15.56 21.24 7.12
C GLU A 121 16.48 22.44 6.87
N GLU A 122 16.97 22.61 5.64
CA GLU A 122 17.74 23.80 5.22
C GLU A 122 16.96 25.12 5.37
N LEU A 123 15.62 25.07 5.38
CA LEU A 123 14.76 26.23 5.67
C LEU A 123 14.52 26.45 7.17
N GLY A 124 15.07 25.60 8.05
CA GLY A 124 14.98 25.73 9.50
C GLY A 124 13.83 24.95 10.15
N TYR A 125 13.05 24.18 9.38
CA TYR A 125 12.04 23.29 9.94
C TYR A 125 12.70 22.06 10.55
N ILE A 126 12.23 21.64 11.72
CA ILE A 126 12.79 20.48 12.45
C ILE A 126 11.82 19.31 12.50
N GLU A 127 12.36 18.09 12.60
CA GLU A 127 11.57 16.88 12.83
C GLU A 127 10.80 16.99 14.14
N ILE A 128 9.48 16.82 14.06
CA ILE A 128 8.61 16.66 15.22
C ILE A 128 8.48 15.15 15.50
N SER A 129 8.84 14.74 16.72
CA SER A 129 8.77 13.35 17.20
C SER A 129 8.26 13.29 18.63
N ASP A 130 7.89 12.10 19.11
CA ASP A 130 7.42 11.88 20.49
C ASP A 130 8.39 12.38 21.57
N ARG A 131 9.71 12.33 21.32
CA ARG A 131 10.76 12.83 22.22
C ARG A 131 10.93 14.35 22.17
N LYS A 132 10.52 14.99 21.07
CA LYS A 132 10.69 16.43 20.79
C LYS A 132 9.36 17.17 20.73
N TYR A 133 8.30 16.57 21.26
CA TYR A 133 6.94 17.10 21.24
C TYR A 133 6.74 18.16 22.34
N ASN A 134 7.47 19.28 22.25
CA ASN A 134 7.58 20.27 23.33
C ASN A 134 7.29 21.70 22.83
N ASN A 135 6.05 21.98 22.43
CA ASN A 135 5.60 23.31 21.96
C ASN A 135 6.29 23.81 20.69
N THR A 136 6.81 22.93 19.83
CA THR A 136 7.37 23.31 18.54
C THR A 136 6.26 23.89 17.64
N ILE A 137 6.34 25.19 17.36
CA ILE A 137 5.35 25.91 16.52
C ILE A 137 5.59 25.64 15.03
N GLN A 138 6.83 25.28 14.65
CA GLN A 138 7.29 25.10 13.27
C GLN A 138 8.12 23.83 13.07
N GLY A 139 7.66 22.90 12.23
CA GLY A 139 8.40 21.67 11.94
C GLY A 139 7.79 20.80 10.85
N PHE A 140 8.28 19.57 10.72
CA PHE A 140 7.75 18.59 9.78
C PHE A 140 7.52 17.23 10.42
N ILE A 141 6.66 16.43 9.78
CA ILE A 141 6.31 15.06 10.17
C ILE A 141 6.22 14.16 8.94
N GLU A 142 6.59 12.89 9.13
CA GLU A 142 6.32 11.80 8.18
C GLU A 142 4.89 11.29 8.40
N VAL A 143 4.11 11.19 7.33
CA VAL A 143 2.76 10.61 7.34
C VAL A 143 2.64 9.47 6.35
N PHE A 144 1.61 8.65 6.52
CA PHE A 144 1.23 7.64 5.54
C PHE A 144 -0.30 7.69 5.35
N PRO A 145 -0.80 8.38 4.32
CA PRO A 145 -2.22 8.67 4.12
C PRO A 145 -3.13 7.45 4.20
N HIS A 146 -2.70 6.29 3.70
CA HIS A 146 -3.48 5.06 3.85
C HIS A 146 -3.70 4.67 5.32
N ALA A 147 -2.68 4.80 6.18
CA ALA A 147 -2.84 4.61 7.61
C ALA A 147 -3.68 5.72 8.24
N CYS A 148 -3.49 6.98 7.83
CA CYS A 148 -4.29 8.11 8.31
C CYS A 148 -5.79 7.89 8.09
N PHE A 149 -6.18 7.53 6.86
CA PHE A 149 -7.56 7.17 6.56
C PHE A 149 -8.04 5.94 7.34
N THR A 150 -7.17 4.93 7.51
CA THR A 150 -7.54 3.71 8.25
C THR A 150 -7.86 4.00 9.72
N VAL A 151 -7.08 4.87 10.38
CA VAL A 151 -7.33 5.20 11.78
C VAL A 151 -8.55 6.11 11.96
N LEU A 152 -8.76 7.07 11.04
CA LEU A 152 -9.94 7.95 11.07
C LEU A 152 -11.24 7.20 10.80
N LEU A 153 -11.21 6.25 9.85
CA LEU A 153 -12.37 5.39 9.54
C LEU A 153 -12.55 4.28 10.56
N GLU A 154 -11.52 3.97 11.33
CA GLU A 154 -11.44 2.83 12.23
C GLU A 154 -11.51 1.43 11.56
N TYR A 155 -11.33 1.37 10.24
CA TYR A 155 -11.25 0.15 9.43
C TYR A 155 -10.38 0.37 8.20
N ILE A 156 -9.90 -0.71 7.57
CA ILE A 156 -9.08 -0.61 6.35
C ILE A 156 -10.00 -0.19 5.18
N PRO A 157 -9.79 1.00 4.57
CA PRO A 157 -10.67 1.49 3.50
C PRO A 157 -10.58 0.61 2.26
N SER A 158 -11.59 0.74 1.42
CA SER A 158 -11.59 0.18 0.07
C SER A 158 -10.44 0.79 -0.76
N PRO A 159 -9.97 0.09 -1.81
CA PRO A 159 -8.88 0.58 -2.64
C PRO A 159 -9.12 2.01 -3.14
N LYS A 160 -8.09 2.86 -3.09
CA LYS A 160 -8.23 4.31 -3.33
C LYS A 160 -8.67 4.64 -4.76
N ASP A 161 -8.44 3.74 -5.70
CA ASP A 161 -8.83 3.81 -7.11
C ASP A 161 -10.24 3.26 -7.39
N THR A 162 -11.04 2.99 -6.36
CA THR A 162 -12.46 2.62 -6.49
C THR A 162 -13.36 3.77 -6.08
N ASP A 163 -14.56 3.87 -6.66
CA ASP A 163 -15.52 4.93 -6.30
C ASP A 163 -15.91 4.84 -4.82
N LYS A 164 -16.04 3.62 -4.29
CA LYS A 164 -16.26 3.40 -2.86
C LYS A 164 -15.09 3.92 -2.01
N GLY A 165 -13.85 3.59 -2.39
CA GLY A 165 -12.66 4.03 -1.63
C GLY A 165 -12.42 5.53 -1.69
N LEU A 166 -12.77 6.18 -2.81
CA LEU A 166 -12.80 7.63 -2.94
C LEU A 166 -13.86 8.24 -2.02
N LYS A 167 -15.09 7.71 -2.06
CA LYS A 167 -16.18 8.19 -1.23
C LYS A 167 -15.87 8.06 0.26
N GLU A 168 -15.32 6.91 0.70
CA GLU A 168 -14.92 6.70 2.09
C GLU A 168 -13.91 7.77 2.58
N ARG A 169 -12.94 8.16 1.73
CA ARG A 169 -11.93 9.18 2.03
C ARG A 169 -12.50 10.60 2.03
N LEU A 170 -13.41 10.88 1.10
CA LEU A 170 -14.09 12.16 1.03
C LEU A 170 -15.00 12.36 2.25
N ASP A 171 -15.87 11.38 2.52
CA ASP A 171 -16.85 11.44 3.60
C ASP A 171 -16.17 11.61 4.97
N ILE A 172 -15.01 10.97 5.20
CA ILE A 172 -14.30 11.10 6.50
C ILE A 172 -13.62 12.46 6.66
N LEU A 173 -13.11 13.06 5.58
CA LEU A 173 -12.58 14.43 5.63
C LEU A 173 -13.70 15.46 5.81
N GLU A 174 -14.85 15.29 5.16
CA GLU A 174 -16.01 16.17 5.39
C GLU A 174 -16.54 16.05 6.82
N LYS A 175 -16.62 14.83 7.37
CA LYS A 175 -16.94 14.61 8.79
C LYS A 175 -15.91 15.23 9.73
N SER A 176 -14.66 15.36 9.29
CA SER A 176 -13.58 16.02 10.06
C SER A 176 -13.67 17.55 10.01
N GLY A 177 -14.59 18.12 9.22
CA GLY A 177 -14.88 19.55 9.19
C GLY A 177 -14.60 20.24 7.86
N PHE A 178 -13.96 19.56 6.90
CA PHE A 178 -13.76 20.10 5.56
C PHE A 178 -15.09 20.28 4.82
N LYS A 179 -15.20 21.29 3.97
CA LYS A 179 -16.44 21.61 3.24
C LYS A 179 -16.18 21.72 1.74
N GLY A 180 -17.16 21.30 0.94
CA GLY A 180 -17.14 21.50 -0.51
C GLY A 180 -16.11 20.64 -1.26
N LEU A 181 -15.69 19.51 -0.69
CA LEU A 181 -14.68 18.64 -1.29
C LEU A 181 -15.17 18.05 -2.63
N GLU A 182 -16.44 17.64 -2.71
CA GLU A 182 -17.00 17.13 -3.98
C GLU A 182 -16.91 18.17 -5.11
N LYS A 183 -17.21 19.43 -4.80
CA LYS A 183 -17.13 20.53 -5.77
C LYS A 183 -15.69 20.84 -6.14
N MET A 184 -14.79 20.90 -5.16
CA MET A 184 -13.35 21.13 -5.37
C MET A 184 -12.72 20.05 -6.27
N LEU A 185 -13.17 18.81 -6.12
CA LEU A 185 -12.69 17.67 -6.92
C LEU A 185 -13.48 17.48 -8.22
N SER A 186 -14.46 18.33 -8.52
CA SER A 186 -15.20 18.26 -9.78
C SER A 186 -14.25 18.52 -10.95
N GLY A 187 -14.35 17.73 -12.02
CA GLY A 187 -13.45 17.81 -13.18
C GLY A 187 -12.10 17.10 -13.02
N CYS A 188 -11.66 16.76 -11.80
CA CYS A 188 -10.41 16.01 -11.60
C CYS A 188 -10.54 14.54 -12.08
N GLY A 189 -9.46 14.01 -12.65
CA GLY A 189 -9.33 12.59 -12.93
C GLY A 189 -9.25 11.76 -11.65
N ARG A 190 -9.52 10.45 -11.72
CA ARG A 190 -9.54 9.59 -10.53
C ARG A 190 -8.22 9.61 -9.74
N HIS A 191 -7.09 9.50 -10.43
CA HIS A 191 -5.76 9.54 -9.79
C HIS A 191 -5.50 10.89 -9.12
N GLU A 192 -5.83 11.99 -9.81
CA GLU A 192 -5.69 13.33 -9.24
C GLU A 192 -6.55 13.50 -7.98
N LYS A 193 -7.77 12.95 -7.96
CA LYS A 193 -8.60 12.94 -6.74
C LYS A 193 -7.93 12.21 -5.59
N THR A 194 -7.30 11.07 -5.84
CA THR A 194 -6.61 10.33 -4.77
C THR A 194 -5.42 11.10 -4.24
N ASP A 195 -4.61 11.67 -5.12
CA ASP A 195 -3.39 12.40 -4.73
C ASP A 195 -3.77 13.66 -3.92
N LYS A 196 -4.82 14.37 -4.34
CA LYS A 196 -5.36 15.53 -3.61
C LYS A 196 -5.92 15.18 -2.23
N LEU A 197 -6.60 14.03 -2.11
CA LEU A 197 -7.12 13.56 -0.82
C LEU A 197 -6.00 13.08 0.11
N ASP A 198 -4.97 12.43 -0.44
CA ASP A 198 -3.79 11.98 0.31
C ASP A 198 -2.99 13.20 0.84
N ALA A 199 -2.81 14.25 0.02
CA ALA A 199 -2.22 15.51 0.46
C ALA A 199 -3.09 16.24 1.51
N LEU A 200 -4.41 16.23 1.35
CA LEU A 200 -5.32 16.89 2.30
C LEU A 200 -5.33 16.21 3.68
N VAL A 201 -5.34 14.87 3.73
CA VAL A 201 -5.27 14.15 5.02
C VAL A 201 -3.88 14.32 5.67
N ALA A 202 -2.82 14.48 4.89
CA ALA A 202 -1.51 14.87 5.41
C ALA A 202 -1.57 16.24 6.10
N ALA A 203 -2.12 17.26 5.43
CA ALA A 203 -2.27 18.61 6.00
C ALA A 203 -3.11 18.58 7.29
N TYR A 204 -4.20 17.83 7.29
CA TYR A 204 -5.05 17.62 8.46
C TYR A 204 -4.30 16.92 9.61
N THR A 205 -3.45 15.94 9.30
CA THR A 205 -2.58 15.30 10.30
C THR A 205 -1.57 16.30 10.88
N GLY A 206 -1.07 17.24 10.07
CA GLY A 206 -0.27 18.38 10.53
C GLY A 206 -1.04 19.27 11.52
N TYR A 207 -2.26 19.67 11.20
CA TYR A 207 -3.14 20.41 12.12
C TYR A 207 -3.38 19.64 13.43
N LEU A 208 -3.71 18.35 13.36
CA LEU A 208 -3.92 17.53 14.54
C LEU A 208 -2.66 17.36 15.38
N THR A 209 -1.49 17.31 14.74
CA THR A 209 -0.20 17.29 15.43
C THR A 209 0.00 18.57 16.21
N TYR A 210 -0.34 19.71 15.63
CA TYR A 210 -0.22 21.01 16.30
C TYR A 210 -1.09 21.12 17.57
N ILE A 211 -2.29 20.54 17.55
CA ILE A 211 -3.19 20.54 18.72
C ILE A 211 -3.02 19.33 19.65
N GLY A 212 -2.05 18.43 19.39
CA GLY A 212 -1.76 17.26 20.23
C GLY A 212 -2.72 16.08 20.12
N ASN A 213 -3.46 15.98 19.03
CA ASN A 213 -4.42 14.90 18.78
C ASN A 213 -3.88 13.83 17.82
N VAL A 214 -2.68 13.33 18.09
CA VAL A 214 -1.98 12.37 17.22
C VAL A 214 -1.27 11.28 18.01
N THR A 215 -0.87 10.22 17.29
CA THR A 215 0.00 9.17 17.79
C THR A 215 1.22 9.07 16.89
N PHE A 216 2.41 9.05 17.49
CA PHE A 216 3.66 8.75 16.81
C PHE A 216 3.88 7.23 16.81
N ILE A 217 4.17 6.66 15.64
CA ILE A 217 4.48 5.24 15.51
C ILE A 217 5.90 5.06 14.97
N GLY A 218 6.67 4.22 15.65
CA GLY A 218 8.01 3.83 15.25
C GLY A 218 9.05 4.27 16.26
N ASN A 219 10.31 4.30 15.83
CA ASN A 219 11.42 4.75 16.64
C ASN A 219 11.89 6.12 16.15
N ALA A 220 11.98 7.11 17.04
CA ALA A 220 12.40 8.47 16.70
C ALA A 220 13.78 8.54 16.00
N ASP A 221 14.69 7.60 16.32
CA ASP A 221 16.01 7.58 15.69
C ASP A 221 15.94 7.15 14.22
N GLU A 222 14.95 6.33 13.83
CA GLU A 222 14.68 5.87 12.46
C GLU A 222 13.54 6.65 11.78
N GLY A 223 13.00 7.68 12.44
CA GLY A 223 11.83 8.43 11.99
C GLY A 223 10.51 7.75 12.34
N GLN A 224 9.49 8.56 12.65
CA GLN A 224 8.17 8.11 13.07
C GLN A 224 7.10 8.52 12.06
N ILE A 225 6.13 7.63 11.85
CA ILE A 225 4.90 7.97 11.13
C ILE A 225 3.91 8.54 12.14
N VAL A 226 3.36 9.71 11.84
CA VAL A 226 2.33 10.35 12.66
C VAL A 226 0.94 10.00 12.15
N LEU A 227 0.06 9.59 13.04
CA LEU A 227 -1.32 9.22 12.73
C LEU A 227 -2.33 10.14 13.43
N PRO A 228 -3.43 10.52 12.75
CA PRO A 228 -4.46 11.45 13.23
C PRO A 228 -5.43 10.79 14.23
N THR A 229 -4.90 10.25 15.33
CA THR A 229 -5.68 9.69 16.43
C THR A 229 -4.85 9.70 17.71
N CYS A 230 -5.46 9.90 18.88
CA CYS A 230 -4.78 9.77 20.17
C CYS A 230 -4.65 8.31 20.64
N ALA A 231 -5.36 7.38 20.00
CA ALA A 231 -5.36 5.97 20.37
C ALA A 231 -5.48 5.06 19.15
N LEU A 232 -4.68 4.00 19.14
CA LEU A 232 -4.65 3.01 18.07
C LEU A 232 -5.37 1.74 18.49
N LYS A 233 -6.08 1.12 17.54
CA LYS A 233 -6.59 -0.24 17.72
C LYS A 233 -5.44 -1.23 17.63
N GLU A 234 -5.60 -2.37 18.30
CA GLU A 234 -4.68 -3.51 18.18
C GLU A 234 -4.60 -4.05 16.75
N SER A 235 -5.71 -3.97 16.00
CA SER A 235 -5.72 -4.27 14.56
C SER A 235 -6.89 -3.60 13.85
N TYR A 236 -6.70 -3.33 12.57
CA TYR A 236 -7.70 -2.86 11.63
C TYR A 236 -8.02 -3.96 10.62
N LYS A 237 -9.28 -4.03 10.21
CA LYS A 237 -9.75 -5.04 9.25
C LYS A 237 -10.57 -4.33 8.19
N ARG A 238 -10.64 -4.92 6.99
CA ARG A 238 -11.61 -4.49 5.98
C ARG A 238 -13.01 -4.79 6.48
N LEU A 239 -13.96 -3.89 6.23
CA LEU A 239 -15.37 -4.19 6.47
C LEU A 239 -15.74 -5.43 5.67
N LYS A 240 -16.34 -6.42 6.34
CA LYS A 240 -16.84 -7.62 5.68
C LYS A 240 -17.85 -7.15 4.63
N LYS A 241 -17.66 -7.54 3.36
CA LYS A 241 -18.77 -7.54 2.42
C LYS A 241 -19.86 -8.42 3.04
N LEU A 242 -21.14 -8.00 2.94
CA LEU A 242 -22.28 -8.89 3.12
C LEU A 242 -21.96 -10.18 2.37
N THR A 243 -21.73 -11.23 3.16
CA THR A 243 -21.25 -12.50 2.64
C THR A 243 -22.50 -13.19 2.14
N ILE A 244 -22.64 -13.32 0.82
CA ILE A 244 -23.53 -14.35 0.25
C ILE A 244 -23.05 -15.67 0.88
N PRO A 245 -23.95 -16.52 1.43
CA PRO A 245 -23.56 -17.70 2.19
C PRO A 245 -22.50 -18.50 1.44
N LYS A 246 -21.43 -18.84 2.16
CA LYS A 246 -20.38 -19.73 1.66
C LYS A 246 -21.04 -21.02 1.20
N ALA A 247 -20.83 -21.41 -0.06
CA ALA A 247 -20.96 -22.81 -0.43
C ALA A 247 -19.90 -23.57 0.39
N THR A 248 -20.38 -24.36 1.34
CA THR A 248 -19.62 -25.34 2.09
C THR A 248 -19.01 -26.37 1.12
N SER A 249 -17.70 -26.61 1.27
CA SER A 249 -16.89 -27.64 0.60
C SER A 249 -16.95 -27.68 -0.92
N PHE A 250 -15.85 -27.31 -1.58
CA PHE A 250 -15.65 -27.64 -2.99
C PHE A 250 -15.23 -29.12 -3.10
N PRO A 251 -15.76 -29.88 -4.06
CA PRO A 251 -15.30 -31.24 -4.30
C PRO A 251 -13.84 -31.21 -4.72
N VAL A 252 -12.99 -31.85 -3.93
CA VAL A 252 -11.61 -32.18 -4.33
C VAL A 252 -11.72 -33.30 -5.35
N LEU A 253 -11.21 -33.08 -6.56
CA LEU A 253 -11.15 -34.12 -7.58
C LEU A 253 -9.90 -34.98 -7.33
N GLU A 254 -10.06 -36.30 -7.28
CA GLU A 254 -8.93 -37.24 -7.41
C GLU A 254 -8.48 -37.24 -8.87
N PHE A 255 -7.21 -36.89 -9.11
CA PHE A 255 -6.67 -36.78 -10.46
C PHE A 255 -5.92 -38.06 -10.88
N GLU A 256 -6.38 -38.73 -11.94
CA GLU A 256 -5.64 -39.80 -12.59
C GLU A 256 -4.51 -39.25 -13.47
N LYS A 257 -3.27 -39.68 -13.21
CA LYS A 257 -2.03 -39.22 -13.87
C LYS A 257 -1.94 -39.43 -15.40
N ASN A 258 -2.94 -40.04 -16.05
CA ASN A 258 -2.88 -40.51 -17.44
C ASN A 258 -3.82 -39.80 -18.44
N LYS A 259 -4.31 -38.59 -18.14
CA LYS A 259 -5.09 -37.83 -19.14
C LYS A 259 -4.21 -37.34 -20.30
N GLN A 260 -4.54 -37.77 -21.52
CA GLN A 260 -4.11 -37.10 -22.75
C GLN A 260 -4.66 -35.66 -22.73
N GLY A 261 -3.77 -34.66 -22.74
CA GLY A 261 -4.14 -33.25 -22.65
C GLY A 261 -2.93 -32.32 -22.58
N LEU A 262 -3.17 -31.01 -22.60
CA LEU A 262 -2.14 -29.98 -22.43
C LEU A 262 -1.83 -29.84 -20.94
N VAL A 263 -0.70 -30.39 -20.52
CA VAL A 263 -0.31 -30.52 -19.11
C VAL A 263 1.03 -29.85 -18.88
N TYR A 264 1.15 -29.15 -17.75
CA TYR A 264 2.33 -28.38 -17.38
C TYR A 264 2.72 -28.65 -15.92
N GLU A 265 4.01 -28.78 -15.66
CA GLU A 265 4.56 -28.58 -14.32
C GLU A 265 4.70 -27.07 -14.10
N TYR A 266 4.30 -26.59 -12.92
CA TYR A 266 4.35 -25.17 -12.58
C TYR A 266 4.89 -24.98 -11.17
N ILE A 267 5.81 -24.05 -11.00
CA ILE A 267 6.32 -23.64 -9.68
C ILE A 267 5.56 -22.39 -9.24
N ASN A 268 4.91 -22.45 -8.08
CA ASN A 268 4.17 -21.32 -7.52
C ASN A 268 5.13 -20.32 -6.86
N VAL A 269 5.43 -19.22 -7.56
CA VAL A 269 6.44 -18.22 -7.14
C VAL A 269 5.80 -16.97 -6.53
N ASP A 270 4.63 -16.55 -7.01
CA ASP A 270 3.85 -15.44 -6.46
C ASP A 270 2.38 -15.54 -6.87
N SER A 271 1.58 -14.51 -6.60
CA SER A 271 0.15 -14.47 -6.94
C SER A 271 -0.16 -14.42 -8.44
N VAL A 272 0.86 -14.28 -9.30
CA VAL A 272 0.78 -14.26 -10.76
C VAL A 272 1.38 -15.55 -11.33
N LEU A 273 0.65 -16.18 -12.22
CA LEU A 273 1.12 -17.37 -12.93
C LEU A 273 1.97 -16.96 -14.13
N TRP A 274 3.26 -16.71 -13.90
CA TRP A 274 4.20 -16.34 -14.96
C TRP A 274 4.41 -17.47 -15.97
N LEU A 275 4.28 -17.16 -17.27
CA LEU A 275 4.36 -18.17 -18.33
C LEU A 275 5.71 -18.88 -18.39
N LYS A 276 6.79 -18.20 -17.99
CA LYS A 276 8.15 -18.78 -17.91
C LYS A 276 8.29 -19.94 -16.92
N TYR A 277 7.36 -20.10 -15.97
CA TYR A 277 7.38 -21.18 -14.99
C TYR A 277 6.49 -22.37 -15.38
N PHE A 278 5.82 -22.31 -16.53
CA PHE A 278 5.08 -23.45 -17.08
C PHE A 278 6.05 -24.32 -17.89
N MET A 279 6.38 -25.47 -17.33
CA MET A 279 7.19 -26.48 -18.01
C MET A 279 6.25 -27.51 -18.64
N PRO A 280 6.19 -27.62 -19.98
CA PRO A 280 5.31 -28.59 -20.62
C PRO A 280 5.68 -30.02 -20.21
N ILE A 281 4.65 -30.81 -19.92
CA ILE A 281 4.76 -32.26 -19.68
C ILE A 281 4.21 -32.98 -20.92
N ASN A 282 4.83 -34.10 -21.29
CA ASN A 282 4.53 -34.85 -22.51
C ASN A 282 4.72 -33.99 -23.77
N SER A 283 4.05 -34.33 -24.87
CA SER A 283 4.06 -33.58 -26.14
C SER A 283 3.29 -32.24 -26.10
N SER A 284 3.11 -31.65 -24.91
CA SER A 284 2.42 -30.36 -24.75
C SER A 284 3.25 -29.23 -25.38
N GLN A 285 2.62 -28.38 -26.19
CA GLN A 285 3.26 -27.18 -26.70
C GLN A 285 3.47 -26.13 -25.59
N PRO A 286 4.41 -25.17 -25.75
CA PRO A 286 4.57 -24.07 -24.81
C PRO A 286 3.25 -23.32 -24.56
N ILE A 287 2.93 -23.03 -23.30
CA ILE A 287 1.63 -22.44 -22.94
C ILE A 287 1.40 -21.06 -23.58
N CYS A 288 2.47 -20.31 -23.85
CA CYS A 288 2.39 -19.01 -24.52
C CYS A 288 1.75 -19.12 -25.92
N ASN A 289 1.96 -20.23 -26.64
CA ASN A 289 1.39 -20.44 -27.97
C ASN A 289 -0.14 -20.63 -27.92
N LEU A 290 -0.65 -21.22 -26.83
CA LEU A 290 -2.08 -21.42 -26.62
C LEU A 290 -2.79 -20.12 -26.22
N ILE A 291 -2.17 -19.35 -25.34
CA ILE A 291 -2.75 -18.12 -24.80
C ILE A 291 -2.83 -17.04 -25.87
N LEU A 292 -1.81 -16.93 -26.74
CA LEU A 292 -1.78 -15.93 -27.81
C LEU A 292 -2.79 -16.20 -28.94
N GLY A 293 -3.32 -17.42 -29.04
CA GLY A 293 -4.34 -17.81 -30.02
C GLY A 293 -5.78 -17.78 -29.49
N ASN A 294 -6.01 -17.54 -28.20
CA ASN A 294 -7.33 -17.67 -27.59
C ASN A 294 -8.05 -16.30 -27.51
N ILE A 295 -9.14 -16.16 -28.28
CA ILE A 295 -9.92 -14.92 -28.46
C ILE A 295 -10.55 -14.44 -27.13
N ASN A 296 -10.83 -15.35 -26.20
CA ASN A 296 -11.56 -15.02 -24.97
C ASN A 296 -10.66 -14.62 -23.79
N ASN A 297 -9.33 -14.64 -23.95
CA ASN A 297 -8.34 -14.31 -22.92
C ASN A 297 -8.49 -15.08 -21.58
N ARG A 298 -9.27 -16.17 -21.58
CA ARG A 298 -9.57 -17.01 -20.42
C ARG A 298 -9.33 -18.47 -20.74
N ILE A 299 -8.79 -19.20 -19.77
CA ILE A 299 -8.45 -20.61 -19.90
C ILE A 299 -8.88 -21.34 -18.63
N LYS A 300 -9.70 -22.36 -18.79
CA LYS A 300 -10.08 -23.26 -17.69
C LYS A 300 -8.97 -24.27 -17.45
N VAL A 301 -8.58 -24.45 -16.21
CA VAL A 301 -7.50 -25.37 -15.81
C VAL A 301 -7.87 -26.15 -14.57
N ILE A 302 -7.25 -27.33 -14.42
CA ILE A 302 -7.21 -28.09 -13.18
C ILE A 302 -5.79 -27.99 -12.62
N ILE A 303 -5.67 -27.48 -11.39
CA ILE A 303 -4.41 -27.36 -10.66
C ILE A 303 -4.36 -28.46 -9.62
N THR A 304 -3.32 -29.31 -9.70
CA THR A 304 -3.16 -30.50 -8.87
C THR A 304 -1.89 -30.41 -8.04
N ASN A 305 -1.97 -30.76 -6.76
CA ASN A 305 -0.81 -30.77 -5.85
C ASN A 305 -0.07 -32.13 -5.87
N ASP A 306 0.96 -32.24 -5.05
CA ASP A 306 1.76 -33.45 -4.86
C ASP A 306 0.99 -34.62 -4.21
N GLN A 307 -0.16 -34.32 -3.58
CA GLN A 307 -1.09 -35.29 -3.00
C GLN A 307 -2.18 -35.73 -3.98
N SER A 308 -2.05 -35.41 -5.29
CA SER A 308 -3.04 -35.76 -6.33
C SER A 308 -4.44 -35.16 -6.11
N GLN A 309 -4.55 -34.13 -5.27
CA GLN A 309 -5.77 -33.36 -5.09
C GLN A 309 -5.83 -32.25 -6.13
N GLY A 310 -6.95 -32.11 -6.84
CA GLY A 310 -7.13 -31.11 -7.89
C GLY A 310 -8.22 -30.08 -7.58
N ILE A 311 -8.01 -28.84 -8.02
CA ILE A 311 -9.05 -27.80 -8.11
C ILE A 311 -9.19 -27.28 -9.54
N GLU A 312 -10.43 -27.13 -9.99
CA GLU A 312 -10.73 -26.48 -11.27
C GLU A 312 -10.84 -24.96 -11.08
N VAL A 313 -10.12 -24.16 -11.87
CA VAL A 313 -10.17 -22.69 -11.84
C VAL A 313 -10.08 -22.11 -13.24
N GLU A 314 -10.56 -20.89 -13.42
CA GLU A 314 -10.35 -20.12 -14.63
C GLU A 314 -9.20 -19.11 -14.46
N LEU A 315 -8.30 -19.07 -15.44
CA LEU A 315 -7.19 -18.13 -15.52
C LEU A 315 -7.45 -17.11 -16.63
N GLU A 316 -7.06 -15.86 -16.41
CA GLU A 316 -7.14 -14.79 -17.38
C GLU A 316 -5.80 -14.07 -17.57
N LEU A 317 -5.57 -13.52 -18.76
CA LEU A 317 -4.40 -12.71 -19.06
C LEU A 317 -4.33 -11.46 -18.17
N LEU A 318 -3.10 -11.07 -17.82
CA LEU A 318 -2.87 -9.81 -17.14
C LEU A 318 -3.22 -8.61 -18.04
N LYS A 319 -3.89 -7.61 -17.47
CA LYS A 319 -4.18 -6.36 -18.16
C LYS A 319 -2.84 -5.67 -18.51
N ASN A 320 -2.61 -5.42 -19.80
CA ASN A 320 -1.40 -4.79 -20.35
C ASN A 320 -0.09 -5.62 -20.26
N ARG A 321 -0.18 -6.93 -19.97
CA ARG A 321 0.99 -7.82 -19.91
C ARG A 321 0.69 -9.17 -20.57
N LYS A 322 1.63 -9.68 -21.36
CA LYS A 322 1.48 -10.95 -22.12
C LYS A 322 2.27 -12.11 -21.53
N ASP A 323 2.95 -11.89 -20.40
CA ASP A 323 3.92 -12.80 -19.82
C ASP A 323 3.44 -13.49 -18.53
N GLY A 324 2.18 -13.26 -18.14
CA GLY A 324 1.58 -13.92 -16.99
C GLY A 324 0.06 -14.00 -17.05
N LEU A 325 -0.47 -14.95 -16.28
CA LEU A 325 -1.90 -15.14 -16.03
C LEU A 325 -2.22 -14.82 -14.57
N LYS A 326 -3.49 -14.54 -14.30
CA LYS A 326 -4.05 -14.48 -12.95
C LYS A 326 -5.30 -15.33 -12.89
N VAL A 327 -5.62 -15.85 -11.71
CA VAL A 327 -6.93 -16.47 -11.48
C VAL A 327 -8.04 -15.43 -11.60
N CYS A 328 -9.15 -15.81 -12.21
CA CYS A 328 -10.37 -15.02 -12.26
C CYS A 328 -10.85 -14.68 -10.84
N ILE A 329 -11.59 -13.58 -10.70
CA ILE A 329 -11.99 -13.09 -9.36
C ILE A 329 -12.92 -14.07 -8.65
N GLU A 330 -13.70 -14.82 -9.42
CA GLU A 330 -14.64 -15.86 -8.98
C GLU A 330 -13.92 -17.04 -8.31
N ASP A 331 -12.76 -17.43 -8.84
CA ASP A 331 -11.97 -18.58 -8.37
C ASP A 331 -10.82 -18.21 -7.43
N LYS A 332 -10.61 -16.92 -7.18
CA LYS A 332 -9.48 -16.43 -6.38
C LYS A 332 -9.44 -17.03 -4.98
N ILE A 333 -10.59 -17.19 -4.33
CA ILE A 333 -10.69 -17.79 -2.99
C ILE A 333 -10.37 -19.29 -3.06
N LYS A 334 -10.94 -20.00 -4.05
CA LYS A 334 -10.71 -21.43 -4.27
C LYS A 334 -9.22 -21.74 -4.42
N LEU A 335 -8.54 -20.95 -5.25
CA LEU A 335 -7.10 -21.10 -5.46
C LEU A 335 -6.28 -20.72 -4.22
N CYS A 336 -6.66 -19.64 -3.54
CA CYS A 336 -5.99 -19.20 -2.31
C CYS A 336 -6.08 -20.25 -1.18
N ASP A 337 -7.22 -20.91 -1.04
CA ASP A 337 -7.43 -21.94 -0.02
C ASP A 337 -6.65 -23.23 -0.36
N PHE A 338 -6.43 -23.49 -1.66
CA PHE A 338 -5.74 -24.70 -2.14
C PHE A 338 -4.21 -24.59 -2.06
N TRP A 339 -3.61 -23.47 -2.48
CA TRP A 339 -2.15 -23.33 -2.55
C TRP A 339 -1.58 -22.05 -1.89
N GLY A 340 -2.42 -21.29 -1.17
CA GLY A 340 -2.03 -20.06 -0.49
C GLY A 340 -2.15 -18.77 -1.32
N SER A 341 -1.94 -17.62 -0.67
CA SER A 341 -1.99 -16.28 -1.27
C SER A 341 -0.63 -15.74 -1.73
N HIS A 342 0.45 -16.45 -1.40
CA HIS A 342 1.83 -16.11 -1.70
C HIS A 342 2.50 -17.34 -2.30
N GLY A 343 3.49 -17.16 -3.17
CA GLY A 343 4.21 -18.29 -3.76
C GLY A 343 4.86 -19.16 -2.69
N ASP A 344 4.50 -20.43 -2.68
CA ASP A 344 5.02 -21.42 -1.72
C ASP A 344 6.27 -22.16 -2.23
N LYS A 345 6.70 -21.84 -3.46
CA LYS A 345 7.79 -22.49 -4.21
C LYS A 345 7.58 -24.00 -4.40
N ARG A 346 6.36 -24.50 -4.25
CA ARG A 346 6.01 -25.90 -4.53
C ARG A 346 5.67 -26.07 -6.00
N LYS A 347 5.78 -27.33 -6.44
CA LYS A 347 5.41 -27.76 -7.78
C LYS A 347 3.95 -28.20 -7.81
N TYR A 348 3.26 -27.78 -8.85
CA TYR A 348 1.88 -28.14 -9.16
C TYR A 348 1.80 -28.66 -10.59
N ILE A 349 0.80 -29.50 -10.85
CA ILE A 349 0.46 -29.91 -12.21
C ILE A 349 -0.75 -29.09 -12.65
N ILE A 350 -0.62 -28.39 -13.77
CA ILE A 350 -1.68 -27.60 -14.37
C ILE A 350 -2.10 -28.28 -15.67
N SER A 351 -3.35 -28.74 -15.71
CA SER A 351 -3.95 -29.36 -16.89
C SER A 351 -4.98 -28.41 -17.48
N ILE A 352 -4.89 -28.08 -18.76
CA ILE A 352 -5.91 -27.28 -19.45
C ILE A 352 -7.12 -28.17 -19.76
N VAL A 353 -8.32 -27.66 -19.49
CA VAL A 353 -9.61 -28.35 -19.69
C VAL A 353 -10.24 -27.99 -21.02
#